data_AF-A0A9D9DLI0-F1
#
_entry.id   AF-A0A9D9DLI0-F1
#
_cell.length_a   1.000
_cell.length_b   1.000
_cell.length_c   1.000
_cell.angle_alpha   90.00
_cell.angle_beta   90.00
_cell.angle_gamma   90.00
#
_symmetry.space_group_name_H-M   'P 1'
#
loop_
_entity.id
_entity.type
_entity.pdbx_description
1 polymer ?
#
loop_
_entity_poly.entity_id
_entity_poly.type
_entity_poly.pdbx_seq_one_letter_code
_entity_poly.pdbx_strand_id
1 'polypeptide(L)'
;MENLNNIRKFITANNLDCVLVNSTNEFLEEYTPLSENARFALTKFSGSTGDAVVTADNVYLFVDGRYHIQADMEADHNIITVIKLQTGDSMLSAMQKLLPTNAKIGVCSKKNSQNRVEKLSEYFKIQLFDNDLIPLQKEKTKDNAEPLNIAFTGRPTSDKLRQITRNLNPDDAILVTNAEEVSYLFNVRDFSRPYTAKIKAKAIIGKKLSAIYKDMEKFEQDLKLIKGQIFVDKKSISAYDYKLAGSRIAVLKQSPVQKMKSVKNEAEIFNYIKSFERTDMAVSAIRDYIEKNDNISEYAIAEKLEEYFKHFGAKSLSFKSIVAKDKNSALAHYSKCSKDEILKEGSLVLIDCGAYYEAGLATDITRVFVKGTPSDLQKKV
;
A
#
# COMPACT_ATOMS: atom_id res chain seq x y z
N MET A 1 11.87 12.71 -19.07
CA MET A 1 11.28 13.62 -20.07
C MET A 1 10.22 12.96 -20.96
N GLU A 2 10.42 11.75 -21.49
CA GLU A 2 9.44 11.09 -22.37
C GLU A 2 8.04 10.90 -21.74
N ASN A 3 7.97 10.35 -20.53
CA ASN A 3 6.71 10.17 -19.79
C ASN A 3 5.94 11.49 -19.60
N LEU A 4 6.65 12.56 -19.23
CA LEU A 4 6.05 13.89 -19.06
C LEU A 4 5.50 14.44 -20.38
N ASN A 5 6.23 14.27 -21.47
CA ASN A 5 5.79 14.72 -22.80
C ASN A 5 4.55 13.96 -23.26
N ASN A 6 4.44 12.66 -23.00
CA ASN A 6 3.26 11.87 -23.32
C ASN A 6 2.02 12.36 -22.55
N ILE A 7 2.18 12.65 -21.26
CA ILE A 7 1.09 13.20 -20.44
C ILE A 7 0.67 14.59 -20.94
N ARG A 8 1.62 15.49 -21.25
CA ARG A 8 1.31 16.84 -21.77
C ARG A 8 0.62 16.81 -23.13
N LYS A 9 1.01 15.90 -24.02
CA LYS A 9 0.30 15.66 -25.28
C LYS A 9 -1.13 15.18 -25.03
N PHE A 10 -1.33 14.27 -24.07
CA PHE A 10 -2.65 13.79 -23.69
C PHE A 10 -3.53 14.91 -23.12
N ILE A 11 -2.97 15.77 -22.25
CA ILE A 11 -3.64 16.97 -21.71
C ILE A 11 -4.16 17.84 -22.85
N THR A 12 -3.29 18.18 -23.80
CA THR A 12 -3.62 19.05 -24.94
C THR A 12 -4.69 18.40 -25.83
N ALA A 13 -4.51 17.13 -26.21
CA ALA A 13 -5.42 16.42 -27.10
C ALA A 13 -6.84 16.24 -26.52
N ASN A 14 -6.97 16.21 -25.19
CA ASN A 14 -8.24 16.01 -24.49
C ASN A 14 -8.82 17.31 -23.90
N ASN A 15 -8.19 18.45 -24.18
CA ASN A 15 -8.55 19.75 -23.63
C ASN A 15 -8.69 19.67 -22.09
N LEU A 16 -7.66 19.17 -21.41
CA LEU A 16 -7.59 19.06 -19.94
C LEU A 16 -6.72 20.19 -19.37
N ASP A 17 -6.96 20.56 -18.12
CA ASP A 17 -6.07 21.48 -17.39
C ASP A 17 -4.92 20.72 -16.72
N CYS A 18 -5.19 19.51 -16.23
CA CYS A 18 -4.18 18.65 -15.63
C CYS A 18 -4.54 17.17 -15.66
N VAL A 19 -3.57 16.31 -15.33
CA VAL A 19 -3.75 14.87 -15.11
C VAL A 19 -3.24 14.49 -13.73
N LEU A 20 -4.04 13.70 -13.01
CA LEU A 20 -3.64 13.06 -11.75
C LEU A 20 -2.85 11.77 -12.04
N VAL A 21 -1.65 11.66 -11.47
CA VAL A 21 -0.76 10.49 -11.60
C VAL A 21 -0.53 9.89 -10.21
N ASN A 22 -1.05 8.67 -10.01
CA ASN A 22 -1.07 8.00 -8.72
C ASN A 22 0.05 6.96 -8.53
N SER A 23 0.39 6.70 -7.26
CA SER A 23 1.25 5.57 -6.87
C SER A 23 0.56 4.20 -6.90
N THR A 24 -0.77 4.18 -6.81
CA THR A 24 -1.59 2.96 -6.74
C THR A 24 -1.60 2.15 -8.04
N ASN A 25 -2.04 0.89 -7.96
CA ASN A 25 -2.31 0.03 -9.10
C ASN A 25 -3.83 -0.26 -9.25
N GLU A 26 -4.19 -1.23 -10.09
CA GLU A 26 -5.59 -1.63 -10.35
C GLU A 26 -6.31 -2.29 -9.16
N PHE A 27 -5.57 -2.64 -8.11
CA PHE A 27 -6.08 -3.14 -6.83
C PHE A 27 -6.08 -2.04 -5.74
N LEU A 28 -5.75 -0.80 -6.12
CA LEU A 28 -5.67 0.37 -5.25
C LEU A 28 -4.72 0.20 -4.06
N GLU A 29 -3.63 -0.54 -4.28
CA GLU A 29 -2.64 -0.82 -3.23
C GLU A 29 -1.81 0.42 -2.91
N GLU A 30 -1.58 0.67 -1.62
CA GLU A 30 -0.71 1.76 -1.16
C GLU A 30 0.77 1.47 -1.50
N TYR A 31 1.22 0.26 -1.22
CA TYR A 31 2.58 -0.20 -1.51
C TYR A 31 2.59 -0.97 -2.82
N THR A 32 3.14 -0.36 -3.86
CA THR A 32 3.37 -0.96 -5.18
C THR A 32 4.87 -1.08 -5.45
N PRO A 33 5.31 -2.13 -6.17
CA PRO A 33 6.67 -2.17 -6.70
C PRO A 33 6.96 -0.88 -7.49
N LEU A 34 8.17 -0.33 -7.36
CA LEU A 34 8.54 0.92 -8.05
C LEU A 34 8.43 0.80 -9.59
N SER A 35 8.63 -0.41 -10.11
CA SER A 35 8.44 -0.79 -11.52
C SER A 35 6.98 -0.66 -12.01
N GLU A 36 6.01 -0.80 -11.09
CA GLU A 36 4.57 -0.66 -11.32
C GLU A 36 4.02 0.72 -10.89
N ASN A 37 4.88 1.66 -10.48
CA ASN A 37 4.48 2.94 -9.90
C ASN A 37 4.66 4.10 -10.88
N ALA A 38 3.55 4.54 -11.50
CA ALA A 38 3.54 5.65 -12.45
C ALA A 38 4.09 6.96 -11.88
N ARG A 39 3.76 7.28 -10.63
CA ARG A 39 4.29 8.47 -9.97
C ARG A 39 5.81 8.38 -9.83
N PHE A 40 6.36 7.25 -9.39
CA PHE A 40 7.82 7.06 -9.32
C PHE A 40 8.47 7.16 -10.72
N ALA A 41 7.88 6.54 -11.74
CA ALA A 41 8.38 6.62 -13.10
C ALA A 41 8.37 8.06 -13.66
N LEU A 42 7.47 8.92 -13.17
CA LEU A 42 7.39 10.34 -13.50
C LEU A 42 8.36 11.21 -12.68
N THR A 43 8.37 11.05 -11.35
CA THR A 43 8.99 12.02 -10.42
C THR A 43 10.27 11.54 -9.77
N LYS A 44 10.61 10.24 -9.88
CA LYS A 44 11.68 9.55 -9.15
C LYS A 44 11.53 9.52 -7.63
N PHE A 45 10.45 10.08 -7.09
CA PHE A 45 10.15 10.03 -5.66
C PHE A 45 9.65 8.64 -5.25
N SER A 46 10.42 8.02 -4.35
CA SER A 46 10.29 6.60 -3.97
C SER A 46 9.48 6.33 -2.69
N GLY A 47 8.96 7.36 -2.00
CA GLY A 47 8.15 7.17 -0.79
C GLY A 47 6.84 6.42 -1.05
N SER A 48 6.27 5.75 -0.05
CA SER A 48 5.09 4.90 -0.28
C SER A 48 3.82 5.71 -0.61
N THR A 49 3.65 6.87 0.01
CA THR A 49 2.46 7.71 -0.11
C THR A 49 2.76 9.01 -0.85
N GLY A 50 1.76 9.57 -1.52
CA GLY A 50 1.85 10.81 -2.29
C GLY A 50 1.49 10.59 -3.75
N ASP A 51 1.00 11.63 -4.40
CA ASP A 51 0.55 11.60 -5.80
C ASP A 51 1.08 12.84 -6.53
N ALA A 52 1.10 12.80 -7.86
CA ALA A 52 1.49 13.93 -8.68
C ALA A 52 0.33 14.49 -9.50
N VAL A 53 0.33 15.80 -9.73
CA VAL A 53 -0.55 16.48 -10.70
C VAL A 53 0.33 17.09 -11.78
N VAL A 54 0.09 16.70 -13.02
CA VAL A 54 0.82 17.23 -14.18
C VAL A 54 -0.04 18.26 -14.89
N THR A 55 0.48 19.47 -15.06
CA THR A 55 -0.12 20.52 -15.90
C THR A 55 0.67 20.68 -17.20
N ALA A 56 0.24 21.61 -18.06
CA ALA A 56 1.01 21.98 -19.25
C ALA A 56 2.45 22.40 -18.92
N ASP A 57 2.64 23.09 -17.79
CA ASP A 57 3.90 23.76 -17.48
C ASP A 57 4.68 23.14 -16.31
N ASN A 58 4.01 22.48 -15.37
CA ASN A 58 4.63 22.03 -14.12
C ASN A 58 4.18 20.63 -13.68
N VAL A 59 4.95 20.00 -12.80
CA VAL A 59 4.58 18.76 -12.11
C VAL A 59 4.54 19.04 -10.61
N TYR A 60 3.38 18.91 -10.00
CA TYR A 60 3.21 19.12 -8.55
C TYR A 60 3.19 17.79 -7.84
N LEU A 61 4.18 17.52 -6.98
CA LEU A 61 4.28 16.30 -6.19
C LEU A 61 3.79 16.56 -4.76
N PHE A 62 2.67 15.95 -4.37
CA PHE A 62 2.07 16.14 -3.05
C PHE A 62 2.56 15.06 -2.10
N VAL A 63 3.16 15.48 -0.98
CA VAL A 63 3.73 14.58 0.04
C VAL A 63 3.36 15.03 1.44
N ASP A 64 3.13 14.07 2.34
CA ASP A 64 2.92 14.33 3.76
C ASP A 64 4.25 14.46 4.53
N GLY A 65 4.16 14.85 5.81
CA GLY A 65 5.31 15.16 6.67
C GLY A 65 6.37 14.05 6.78
N ARG A 66 6.01 12.78 6.55
CA ARG A 66 6.97 11.67 6.57
C ARG A 66 8.00 11.76 5.45
N TYR A 67 7.64 12.45 4.37
CA TYR A 67 8.37 12.44 3.11
C TYR A 67 8.83 13.82 2.63
N HIS A 68 8.64 14.90 3.40
CA HIS A 68 9.04 16.25 2.98
C HIS A 68 10.52 16.34 2.59
N ILE A 69 11.41 15.85 3.45
CA ILE A 69 12.86 15.87 3.20
C ILE A 69 13.24 14.91 2.07
N GLN A 70 12.68 13.71 2.05
CA GLN A 70 12.95 12.72 1.00
C GLN A 70 12.53 13.25 -0.38
N ALA A 71 11.35 13.88 -0.49
CA ALA A 71 10.87 14.44 -1.75
C ALA A 71 11.79 15.55 -2.26
N ASP A 72 12.28 16.42 -1.37
CA ASP A 72 13.24 17.46 -1.75
C ASP A 72 14.57 16.88 -2.25
N MET A 73 15.00 15.75 -1.70
CA MET A 73 16.24 15.09 -2.11
C MET A 73 16.10 14.31 -3.43
N GLU A 74 14.92 13.75 -3.73
CA GLU A 74 14.71 12.84 -4.86
C GLU A 74 14.10 13.51 -6.10
N ALA A 75 13.35 14.60 -5.94
CA ALA A 75 12.69 15.29 -7.04
C ALA A 75 13.66 16.19 -7.82
N ASP A 76 13.49 16.23 -9.15
CA ASP A 76 14.14 17.23 -10.02
C ASP A 76 13.36 18.55 -9.96
N HIS A 77 13.83 19.49 -9.13
CA HIS A 77 13.17 20.77 -8.88
C HIS A 77 13.15 21.73 -10.08
N ASN A 78 13.82 21.41 -11.19
CA ASN A 78 13.68 22.18 -12.42
C ASN A 78 12.30 21.96 -13.08
N ILE A 79 11.64 20.85 -12.77
CA ILE A 79 10.39 20.42 -13.40
C ILE A 79 9.31 20.12 -12.36
N ILE A 80 9.71 19.75 -11.14
CA ILE A 80 8.82 19.28 -10.09
C ILE A 80 8.77 20.29 -8.95
N THR A 81 7.57 20.73 -8.61
CA THR A 81 7.30 21.49 -7.39
C THR A 81 6.79 20.55 -6.30
N VAL A 82 7.52 20.42 -5.19
CA VAL A 82 7.10 19.62 -4.04
C VAL A 82 6.09 20.39 -3.20
N ILE A 83 4.88 19.86 -3.06
CA ILE A 83 3.81 20.39 -2.21
C ILE A 83 3.81 19.64 -0.88
N LYS A 84 4.29 20.31 0.16
CA LYS A 84 4.43 19.79 1.52
C LYS A 84 3.13 19.94 2.31
N LEU A 85 2.33 18.87 2.36
CA LEU A 85 1.08 18.82 3.13
C LEU A 85 1.39 18.87 4.63
N GLN A 86 0.76 19.79 5.35
CA GLN A 86 0.87 19.89 6.81
C GLN A 86 -0.14 18.96 7.50
N THR A 87 0.00 18.78 8.81
CA THR A 87 -0.99 18.02 9.60
C THR A 87 -2.37 18.65 9.44
N GLY A 88 -3.34 17.84 9.00
CA GLY A 88 -4.72 18.27 8.72
C GLY A 88 -4.97 18.71 7.28
N ASP A 89 -3.92 18.96 6.48
CA ASP A 89 -4.09 19.18 5.05
C ASP A 89 -4.45 17.87 4.33
N SER A 90 -5.26 17.98 3.29
CA SER A 90 -5.47 16.92 2.31
C SER A 90 -4.91 17.33 0.95
N MET A 91 -4.60 16.35 0.11
CA MET A 91 -4.26 16.62 -1.29
C MET A 91 -5.39 17.39 -1.99
N LEU A 92 -6.65 17.06 -1.72
CA LEU A 92 -7.81 17.74 -2.31
C LEU A 92 -7.83 19.23 -1.98
N SER A 93 -7.66 19.58 -0.70
CA SER A 93 -7.60 20.99 -0.28
C SER A 93 -6.39 21.73 -0.85
N ALA A 94 -5.25 21.06 -1.02
CA ALA A 94 -4.08 21.65 -1.67
C ALA A 94 -4.31 21.86 -3.18
N MET A 95 -4.94 20.90 -3.85
CA MET A 95 -5.34 21.03 -5.26
C MET A 95 -6.31 22.19 -5.48
N GLN A 96 -7.29 22.41 -4.58
CA GLN A 96 -8.24 23.52 -4.68
C GLN A 96 -7.56 24.89 -4.62
N LYS A 97 -6.50 25.03 -3.82
CA LYS A 97 -5.71 26.26 -3.74
C LYS A 97 -4.82 26.48 -4.97
N LEU A 98 -4.39 25.37 -5.58
CA LEU A 98 -3.42 25.37 -6.67
C LEU A 98 -4.06 25.51 -8.06
N LEU A 99 -5.19 24.83 -8.28
CA LEU A 99 -5.82 24.70 -9.59
C LEU A 99 -6.97 25.71 -9.74
N PRO A 100 -7.28 26.15 -10.97
CA PRO A 100 -8.46 26.97 -11.23
C PRO A 100 -9.76 26.28 -10.77
N THR A 101 -10.73 27.09 -10.36
CA THR A 101 -12.08 26.58 -10.06
C THR A 101 -12.64 25.82 -11.25
N ASN A 102 -13.24 24.65 -11.02
CA ASN A 102 -13.77 23.77 -12.07
C ASN A 102 -12.73 23.31 -13.13
N ALA A 103 -11.44 23.31 -12.79
CA ALA A 103 -10.42 22.73 -13.65
C ALA A 103 -10.81 21.33 -14.13
N LYS A 104 -10.51 21.03 -15.38
CA LYS A 104 -10.79 19.74 -16.01
C LYS A 104 -9.63 18.80 -15.79
N ILE A 105 -9.84 17.80 -14.96
CA ILE A 105 -8.82 16.88 -14.49
C ILE A 105 -8.99 15.51 -15.15
N GLY A 106 -7.94 15.05 -15.82
CA GLY A 106 -7.82 13.66 -16.25
C GLY A 106 -7.52 12.73 -15.08
N VAL A 107 -8.32 11.67 -14.90
CA VAL A 107 -8.14 10.69 -13.82
C VAL A 107 -8.21 9.26 -14.36
N CYS A 108 -7.19 8.45 -14.06
CA CYS A 108 -7.19 7.03 -14.42
C CYS A 108 -8.22 6.25 -13.58
N SER A 109 -9.27 5.73 -14.23
CA SER A 109 -10.43 5.08 -13.61
C SER A 109 -10.07 3.77 -12.90
N LYS A 110 -9.07 3.04 -13.40
CA LYS A 110 -8.58 1.78 -12.81
C LYS A 110 -7.71 2.00 -11.56
N LYS A 111 -7.10 3.17 -11.41
CA LYS A 111 -6.16 3.48 -10.31
C LYS A 111 -6.73 4.37 -9.22
N ASN A 112 -7.98 4.80 -9.35
CA ASN A 112 -8.66 5.64 -8.38
C ASN A 112 -9.95 4.96 -7.90
N SER A 113 -10.21 5.03 -6.59
CA SER A 113 -11.46 4.56 -6.03
C SER A 113 -12.63 5.43 -6.47
N GLN A 114 -13.82 4.85 -6.55
CA GLN A 114 -15.04 5.62 -6.84
C GLN A 114 -15.24 6.78 -5.85
N ASN A 115 -15.00 6.53 -4.55
CA ASN A 115 -15.10 7.56 -3.51
C ASN A 115 -14.14 8.73 -3.76
N ARG A 116 -12.92 8.46 -4.25
CA ARG A 116 -11.96 9.52 -4.57
C ARG A 116 -12.42 10.35 -5.77
N VAL A 117 -12.94 9.69 -6.81
CA VAL A 117 -13.48 10.37 -8.00
C VAL A 117 -14.66 11.27 -7.63
N GLU A 118 -15.59 10.79 -6.79
CA GLU A 118 -16.74 11.58 -6.33
C GLU A 118 -16.30 12.83 -5.56
N LYS A 119 -15.37 12.69 -4.61
CA LYS A 119 -14.82 13.84 -3.86
C LYS A 119 -14.10 14.85 -4.75
N LEU A 120 -13.37 14.38 -5.77
CA LEU A 120 -12.74 15.28 -6.73
C LEU A 120 -13.79 16.00 -7.59
N SER A 121 -14.87 15.31 -7.97
CA SER A 121 -15.94 15.86 -8.81
C SER A 121 -16.79 16.95 -8.13
N GLU A 122 -16.74 17.07 -6.81
CA GLU A 122 -17.35 18.18 -6.06
C GLU A 122 -16.71 19.54 -6.39
N TYR A 123 -15.45 19.56 -6.87
CA TYR A 123 -14.67 20.80 -7.09
C TYR A 123 -14.11 20.95 -8.51
N PHE A 124 -14.03 19.85 -9.25
CA PHE A 124 -13.35 19.76 -10.54
C PHE A 124 -14.18 19.00 -11.57
N LYS A 125 -13.97 19.30 -12.85
CA LYS A 125 -14.58 18.54 -13.95
C LYS A 125 -13.74 17.30 -14.24
N ILE A 126 -14.22 16.13 -13.85
CA ILE A 126 -13.44 14.89 -14.01
C ILE A 126 -13.66 14.28 -15.39
N GLN A 127 -12.56 14.04 -16.11
CA GLN A 127 -12.55 13.20 -17.29
C GLN A 127 -11.81 11.89 -16.98
N LEU A 128 -12.55 10.78 -16.98
CA LEU A 128 -11.98 9.46 -16.76
C LEU A 128 -11.31 8.91 -18.01
N PHE A 129 -10.22 8.18 -17.83
CA PHE A 129 -9.58 7.34 -18.84
C PHE A 129 -9.12 6.03 -18.20
N ASP A 130 -8.96 4.96 -18.99
CA ASP A 130 -8.87 3.61 -18.40
C ASP A 130 -7.45 3.04 -18.35
N ASN A 131 -6.52 3.59 -19.13
CA ASN A 131 -5.14 3.10 -19.23
C ASN A 131 -4.15 4.12 -18.65
N ASP A 132 -3.11 3.64 -17.97
CA ASP A 132 -2.04 4.52 -17.51
C ASP A 132 -1.33 5.17 -18.71
N LEU A 133 -0.98 6.45 -18.57
CA LEU A 133 -0.29 7.21 -19.63
C LEU A 133 1.21 6.93 -19.65
N ILE A 134 1.71 6.25 -18.61
CA ILE A 134 3.10 5.84 -18.48
C ILE A 134 3.19 4.33 -18.75
N PRO A 135 4.06 3.89 -19.68
CA PRO A 135 4.29 2.47 -19.91
C PRO A 135 5.03 1.87 -18.72
N LEU A 136 4.32 1.10 -17.90
CA LEU A 136 4.87 0.44 -16.72
C LEU A 136 5.27 -0.99 -17.03
N GLN A 137 6.41 -1.41 -16.49
CA GLN A 137 6.87 -2.80 -16.60
C GLN A 137 6.39 -3.57 -15.38
N LYS A 138 5.43 -4.48 -15.59
CA LYS A 138 5.02 -5.40 -14.53
C LYS A 138 6.15 -6.40 -14.27
N GLU A 139 6.61 -6.50 -13.03
CA GLU A 139 7.53 -7.55 -12.63
C GLU A 139 6.88 -8.92 -12.83
N LYS A 140 7.57 -9.82 -13.52
CA LYS A 140 7.14 -11.20 -13.71
C LYS A 140 7.52 -12.02 -12.48
N THR A 141 6.89 -11.75 -11.34
CA THR A 141 6.98 -12.64 -10.18
C THR A 141 5.95 -13.75 -10.34
N LYS A 142 6.37 -15.00 -10.15
CA LYS A 142 5.43 -16.13 -10.15
C LYS A 142 4.71 -16.17 -8.81
N ASP A 143 3.45 -15.75 -8.80
CA ASP A 143 2.56 -15.82 -7.63
C ASP A 143 2.53 -17.26 -7.07
N ASN A 144 2.67 -17.39 -5.76
CA ASN A 144 2.62 -18.66 -5.04
C ASN A 144 1.57 -18.58 -3.93
N ALA A 145 0.30 -18.61 -4.35
CA ALA A 145 -0.83 -18.53 -3.45
C ALA A 145 -1.02 -19.86 -2.69
N GLU A 146 -0.99 -19.81 -1.36
CA GLU A 146 -1.07 -20.94 -0.46
C GLU A 146 -2.32 -20.83 0.43
N PRO A 147 -3.12 -21.91 0.58
CA PRO A 147 -4.22 -21.95 1.54
C PRO A 147 -3.67 -22.01 2.97
N LEU A 148 -4.30 -21.28 3.88
CA LEU A 148 -3.99 -21.31 5.31
C LEU A 148 -4.75 -22.43 6.02
N ASN A 149 -4.04 -23.12 6.92
CA ASN A 149 -4.67 -24.06 7.84
C ASN A 149 -5.68 -23.33 8.74
N ILE A 150 -6.79 -23.99 9.07
CA ILE A 150 -7.81 -23.44 9.97
C ILE A 150 -7.24 -23.10 11.36
N ALA A 151 -6.20 -23.79 11.82
CA ALA A 151 -5.49 -23.48 13.06
C ALA A 151 -4.89 -22.06 13.08
N PHE A 152 -4.61 -21.46 11.91
CA PHE A 152 -4.13 -20.08 11.80
C PHE A 152 -5.25 -19.05 11.74
N THR A 153 -6.43 -19.45 11.27
CA THR A 153 -7.50 -18.52 10.89
C THR A 153 -8.72 -18.60 11.81
N GLY A 154 -8.85 -19.68 12.58
CA GLY A 154 -9.94 -19.95 13.52
C GLY A 154 -11.31 -20.19 12.87
N ARG A 155 -11.44 -20.01 11.56
CA ARG A 155 -12.72 -20.06 10.87
C ARG A 155 -12.57 -20.44 9.39
N PRO A 156 -13.36 -21.40 8.89
CA PRO A 156 -13.29 -21.80 7.49
C PRO A 156 -13.90 -20.74 6.57
N THR A 157 -13.45 -20.72 5.31
CA THR A 157 -13.97 -19.85 4.25
C THR A 157 -15.49 -19.94 4.11
N SER A 158 -16.05 -21.15 4.19
CA SER A 158 -17.50 -21.40 4.09
C SER A 158 -18.31 -20.60 5.12
N ASP A 159 -17.83 -20.50 6.36
CA ASP A 159 -18.54 -19.77 7.41
C ASP A 159 -18.44 -18.26 7.25
N LYS A 160 -17.30 -17.77 6.75
CA LYS A 160 -17.11 -16.35 6.43
C LYS A 160 -18.04 -15.94 5.29
N LEU A 161 -18.10 -16.75 4.22
CA LEU A 161 -19.00 -16.54 3.09
C LEU A 161 -20.47 -16.58 3.53
N ARG A 162 -20.88 -17.59 4.32
CA ARG A 162 -22.25 -17.70 4.84
C ARG A 162 -22.67 -16.47 5.64
N GLN A 163 -21.76 -15.91 6.45
CA GLN A 163 -22.06 -14.70 7.23
C GLN A 163 -22.33 -13.49 6.34
N ILE A 164 -21.49 -13.23 5.34
CA ILE A 164 -21.65 -12.02 4.50
C ILE A 164 -22.77 -12.14 3.47
N THR A 165 -23.14 -13.37 3.09
CA THR A 165 -24.20 -13.64 2.10
C THR A 165 -25.59 -13.84 2.71
N ARG A 166 -25.71 -13.91 4.05
CA ARG A 166 -26.95 -14.27 4.76
C ARG A 166 -28.18 -13.50 4.27
N ASN A 167 -28.01 -12.20 4.04
CA ASN A 167 -29.10 -11.27 3.71
C ASN A 167 -29.20 -10.92 2.21
N LEU A 168 -28.38 -11.53 1.34
CA LEU A 168 -28.45 -11.27 -0.10
C LEU A 168 -29.67 -11.92 -0.74
N ASN A 169 -30.23 -11.35 -1.80
CA ASN A 169 -31.16 -12.11 -2.66
C ASN A 169 -30.40 -13.15 -3.51
N PRO A 170 -31.07 -14.15 -4.10
CA PRO A 170 -30.41 -15.20 -4.87
C PRO A 170 -29.52 -14.72 -6.03
N ASP A 171 -29.86 -13.59 -6.65
CA ASP A 171 -29.15 -13.03 -7.81
C ASP A 171 -28.25 -11.83 -7.45
N ASP A 172 -28.22 -11.44 -6.18
CA ASP A 172 -27.35 -10.37 -5.67
C ASP A 172 -25.92 -10.89 -5.45
N ALA A 173 -24.96 -9.96 -5.45
CA ALA A 173 -23.57 -10.26 -5.16
C ALA A 173 -22.91 -9.14 -4.34
N ILE A 174 -21.90 -9.50 -3.56
CA ILE A 174 -20.94 -8.56 -2.95
C ILE A 174 -19.66 -8.61 -3.76
N LEU A 175 -19.15 -7.45 -4.14
CA LEU A 175 -17.86 -7.30 -4.79
C LEU A 175 -16.79 -7.01 -3.73
N VAL A 176 -15.76 -7.85 -3.65
CA VAL A 176 -14.59 -7.63 -2.79
C VAL A 176 -13.38 -7.36 -3.68
N THR A 177 -13.00 -6.09 -3.82
CA THR A 177 -11.87 -5.67 -4.67
C THR A 177 -10.56 -5.47 -3.90
N ASN A 178 -10.62 -5.30 -2.57
CA ASN A 178 -9.42 -5.16 -1.75
C ASN A 178 -8.73 -6.52 -1.60
N ALA A 179 -7.49 -6.62 -2.07
CA ALA A 179 -6.70 -7.85 -2.08
C ALA A 179 -6.52 -8.49 -0.69
N GLU A 180 -6.38 -7.69 0.38
CA GLU A 180 -6.29 -8.23 1.74
C GLU A 180 -7.61 -8.84 2.21
N GLU A 181 -8.73 -8.21 1.85
CA GLU A 181 -10.06 -8.74 2.16
C GLU A 181 -10.32 -10.04 1.43
N VAL A 182 -9.92 -10.15 0.15
CA VAL A 182 -10.00 -11.41 -0.60
C VAL A 182 -9.14 -12.48 0.08
N SER A 183 -7.87 -12.18 0.37
CA SER A 183 -6.98 -13.10 1.10
C SER A 183 -7.56 -13.56 2.44
N TYR A 184 -8.13 -12.64 3.22
CA TYR A 184 -8.75 -12.96 4.50
C TYR A 184 -10.01 -13.82 4.36
N LEU A 185 -10.90 -13.47 3.42
CA LEU A 185 -12.18 -14.13 3.23
C LEU A 185 -12.00 -15.58 2.82
N PHE A 186 -11.01 -15.85 1.96
CA PHE A 186 -10.76 -17.17 1.40
C PHE A 186 -9.68 -17.99 2.11
N ASN A 187 -9.09 -17.46 3.19
CA ASN A 187 -7.98 -18.10 3.90
C ASN A 187 -6.80 -18.44 2.97
N VAL A 188 -6.39 -17.51 2.11
CA VAL A 188 -5.26 -17.69 1.19
C VAL A 188 -4.25 -16.56 1.38
N ARG A 189 -2.95 -16.89 1.33
CA ARG A 189 -1.84 -15.94 1.37
C ARG A 189 -0.89 -16.17 0.22
N ASP A 190 -0.07 -15.18 -0.09
CA ASP A 190 1.01 -15.28 -1.07
C ASP A 190 2.20 -14.47 -0.57
N PHE A 191 3.31 -15.16 -0.32
CA PHE A 191 4.56 -14.61 0.20
C PHE A 191 5.65 -14.52 -0.88
N SER A 192 5.31 -14.75 -2.16
CA SER A 192 6.28 -14.72 -3.27
C SER A 192 6.82 -13.32 -3.58
N ARG A 193 6.19 -12.28 -3.03
CA ARG A 193 6.55 -10.87 -3.24
C ARG A 193 7.00 -10.24 -1.92
N PRO A 194 7.98 -9.32 -1.96
CA PRO A 194 8.41 -8.61 -0.76
C PRO A 194 7.26 -7.85 -0.11
N TYR A 195 7.26 -7.81 1.23
CA TYR A 195 6.42 -6.91 2.03
C TYR A 195 4.91 -7.13 1.86
N THR A 196 4.51 -8.33 1.45
CA THR A 196 3.10 -8.65 1.30
C THR A 196 2.83 -10.11 1.59
N ALA A 197 1.64 -10.36 2.13
CA ALA A 197 1.08 -11.71 2.28
C ALA A 197 -0.23 -11.89 1.48
N LYS A 198 -0.67 -10.87 0.73
CA LYS A 198 -1.96 -10.89 0.01
C LYS A 198 -1.83 -11.41 -1.42
N ILE A 199 -2.90 -12.01 -1.92
CA ILE A 199 -3.04 -12.39 -3.34
C ILE A 199 -3.51 -11.18 -4.16
N LYS A 200 -3.00 -11.02 -5.38
CA LYS A 200 -3.52 -10.03 -6.34
C LYS A 200 -4.79 -10.58 -6.99
N ALA A 201 -5.94 -10.37 -6.35
CA ALA A 201 -7.22 -10.88 -6.82
C ALA A 201 -8.40 -10.01 -6.40
N LYS A 202 -9.51 -10.12 -7.14
CA LYS A 202 -10.85 -9.63 -6.78
C LYS A 202 -11.77 -10.82 -6.54
N ALA A 203 -12.91 -10.62 -5.88
CA ALA A 203 -13.89 -11.68 -5.70
C ALA A 203 -15.33 -11.20 -5.90
N ILE A 204 -16.15 -12.06 -6.51
CA ILE A 204 -17.61 -11.89 -6.63
C ILE A 204 -18.26 -12.94 -5.73
N ILE A 205 -19.05 -12.48 -4.77
CA ILE A 205 -19.60 -13.31 -3.70
C ILE A 205 -21.14 -13.26 -3.74
N GLY A 206 -21.77 -14.34 -4.20
CA GLY A 206 -23.23 -14.51 -4.16
C GLY A 206 -23.66 -15.68 -3.28
N LYS A 207 -24.98 -15.86 -3.10
CA LYS A 207 -25.55 -16.98 -2.33
C LYS A 207 -25.28 -18.35 -2.93
N LYS A 208 -25.28 -18.45 -4.26
CA LYS A 208 -25.12 -19.72 -5.00
C LYS A 208 -23.68 -19.96 -5.46
N LEU A 209 -22.97 -18.89 -5.82
CA LEU A 209 -21.63 -18.95 -6.37
C LEU A 209 -20.76 -17.86 -5.75
N SER A 210 -19.54 -18.24 -5.37
CA SER A 210 -18.51 -17.32 -4.91
C SER A 210 -17.20 -17.70 -5.60
N ALA A 211 -16.52 -16.73 -6.20
CA ALA A 211 -15.30 -16.99 -6.97
C ALA A 211 -14.24 -15.90 -6.73
N ILE A 212 -12.97 -16.33 -6.74
CA ILE A 212 -11.79 -15.47 -6.75
C ILE A 212 -11.32 -15.32 -8.19
N TYR A 213 -10.93 -14.12 -8.58
CA TYR A 213 -10.47 -13.78 -9.91
C TYR A 213 -9.06 -13.19 -9.85
N LYS A 214 -8.10 -13.91 -10.42
CA LYS A 214 -6.74 -13.40 -10.71
C LYS A 214 -6.62 -12.80 -12.10
N ASP A 215 -7.47 -13.26 -13.02
CA ASP A 215 -7.63 -12.71 -14.37
C ASP A 215 -8.72 -11.62 -14.34
N MET A 216 -8.31 -10.38 -14.65
CA MET A 216 -9.20 -9.24 -14.63
C MET A 216 -10.16 -9.22 -15.84
N GLU A 217 -9.79 -9.80 -16.98
CA GLU A 217 -10.70 -9.91 -18.13
C GLU A 217 -11.86 -10.85 -17.79
N LYS A 218 -11.55 -12.00 -17.17
CA LYS A 218 -12.57 -12.93 -16.70
C LYS A 218 -13.45 -12.32 -15.60
N PHE A 219 -12.85 -11.56 -14.68
CA PHE A 219 -13.60 -10.80 -13.67
C PHE A 219 -14.59 -9.82 -14.32
N GLU A 220 -14.14 -9.02 -15.29
CA GLU A 220 -14.98 -8.05 -16.00
C GLU A 220 -16.12 -8.71 -16.78
N GLN A 221 -15.86 -9.87 -17.39
CA GLN A 221 -16.89 -10.67 -18.06
C GLN A 221 -17.95 -11.16 -17.07
N ASP A 222 -17.55 -11.76 -15.96
CA ASP A 222 -18.48 -12.34 -14.98
C ASP A 222 -19.25 -11.25 -14.21
N LEU A 223 -18.63 -10.09 -13.96
CA LEU A 223 -19.30 -8.95 -13.33
C LEU A 223 -20.50 -8.45 -14.16
N LYS A 224 -20.42 -8.51 -15.50
CA LYS A 224 -21.51 -8.13 -16.41
C LYS A 224 -22.68 -9.12 -16.39
N LEU A 225 -22.45 -10.37 -15.97
CA LEU A 225 -23.46 -11.42 -15.94
C LEU A 225 -24.34 -11.39 -14.69
N ILE A 226 -23.96 -10.60 -13.67
CA ILE A 226 -24.73 -10.45 -12.44
C ILE A 226 -26.04 -9.71 -12.75
N LYS A 227 -27.16 -10.34 -12.39
CA LYS A 227 -28.52 -9.83 -12.67
C LYS A 227 -29.09 -8.98 -11.53
N GLY A 228 -28.76 -9.31 -10.28
CA GLY A 228 -29.24 -8.61 -9.09
C GLY A 228 -28.38 -7.39 -8.71
N GLN A 229 -28.55 -6.94 -7.48
CA GLN A 229 -27.77 -5.83 -6.92
C GLN A 229 -26.32 -6.27 -6.66
N ILE A 230 -25.39 -5.36 -6.94
CA ILE A 230 -23.96 -5.52 -6.69
C ILE A 230 -23.58 -4.60 -5.54
N PHE A 231 -23.39 -5.19 -4.37
CA PHE A 231 -22.98 -4.51 -3.16
C PHE A 231 -21.48 -4.20 -3.20
N VAL A 232 -21.11 -2.92 -3.09
CA VAL A 232 -19.71 -2.47 -3.22
C VAL A 232 -19.31 -1.49 -2.12
N ASP A 233 -18.03 -1.51 -1.74
CA ASP A 233 -17.42 -0.44 -0.95
C ASP A 233 -16.74 0.57 -1.90
N LYS A 234 -17.27 1.81 -1.93
CA LYS A 234 -16.74 2.89 -2.78
C LYS A 234 -15.27 3.25 -2.49
N LYS A 235 -14.75 2.90 -1.31
CA LYS A 235 -13.35 3.17 -0.94
C LYS A 235 -12.37 2.20 -1.60
N SER A 236 -12.80 0.98 -1.91
CA SER A 236 -11.94 -0.09 -2.45
C SER A 236 -12.25 -0.45 -3.90
N ILE A 237 -13.46 -0.20 -4.41
CA ILE A 237 -13.78 -0.42 -5.82
C ILE A 237 -13.18 0.68 -6.69
N SER A 238 -12.54 0.31 -7.80
CA SER A 238 -12.06 1.27 -8.79
C SER A 238 -13.24 1.97 -9.49
N ALA A 239 -13.05 3.21 -9.94
CA ALA A 239 -14.07 3.91 -10.71
C ALA A 239 -14.42 3.17 -12.02
N TYR A 240 -13.47 2.42 -12.58
CA TYR A 240 -13.70 1.54 -13.73
C TYR A 240 -14.70 0.42 -13.42
N ASP A 241 -14.45 -0.38 -12.38
CA ASP A 241 -15.34 -1.49 -12.00
C ASP A 241 -16.71 -0.97 -11.55
N TYR A 242 -16.75 0.19 -10.89
CA TYR A 242 -17.99 0.84 -10.49
C TYR A 242 -18.85 1.22 -11.69
N LYS A 243 -18.24 1.83 -12.73
CA LYS A 243 -18.90 2.13 -14.00
C LYS A 243 -19.38 0.85 -14.69
N LEU A 244 -18.60 -0.22 -14.64
CA LEU A 244 -18.94 -1.51 -15.24
C LEU A 244 -20.16 -2.18 -14.58
N ALA A 245 -20.27 -2.07 -13.26
CA ALA A 245 -21.43 -2.53 -12.49
C ALA A 245 -22.68 -1.66 -12.75
N GLY A 246 -22.51 -0.37 -13.00
CA GLY A 246 -23.56 0.51 -13.52
C GLY A 246 -24.76 0.64 -12.57
N SER A 247 -25.98 0.56 -13.13
CA SER A 247 -27.24 0.74 -12.38
C SER A 247 -27.53 -0.36 -11.34
N ARG A 248 -26.74 -1.44 -11.32
CA ARG A 248 -26.87 -2.55 -10.35
C ARG A 248 -26.24 -2.22 -9.00
N ILE A 249 -25.49 -1.13 -8.87
CA ILE A 249 -24.75 -0.80 -7.65
C ILE A 249 -25.69 -0.59 -6.45
N ALA A 250 -25.35 -1.27 -5.35
CA ALA A 250 -25.80 -0.96 -4.01
C ALA A 250 -24.59 -0.59 -3.15
N VAL A 251 -24.54 0.64 -2.62
CA VAL A 251 -23.37 1.12 -1.88
C VAL A 251 -23.41 0.62 -0.45
N LEU A 252 -22.35 -0.06 -0.04
CA LEU A 252 -22.13 -0.46 1.35
C LEU A 252 -21.60 0.74 2.16
N LYS A 253 -22.13 0.92 3.38
CA LYS A 253 -21.55 1.87 4.35
C LYS A 253 -20.12 1.48 4.73
N GLN A 254 -19.85 0.18 4.79
CA GLN A 254 -18.54 -0.41 5.10
C GLN A 254 -18.48 -1.82 4.52
N SER A 255 -17.30 -2.27 4.05
CA SER A 255 -17.09 -3.66 3.70
C SER A 255 -17.40 -4.61 4.88
N PRO A 256 -18.26 -5.65 4.68
CA PRO A 256 -18.52 -6.65 5.71
C PRO A 256 -17.27 -7.49 6.04
N VAL A 257 -16.34 -7.63 5.09
CA VAL A 257 -15.07 -8.34 5.29
C VAL A 257 -14.11 -7.49 6.12
N GLN A 258 -14.04 -6.18 5.85
CA GLN A 258 -13.26 -5.26 6.68
C GLN A 258 -13.73 -5.30 8.15
N LYS A 259 -15.05 -5.23 8.38
CA LYS A 259 -15.64 -5.33 9.72
C LYS A 259 -15.37 -6.68 10.39
N MET A 260 -15.39 -7.77 9.62
CA MET A 260 -15.09 -9.10 10.13
C MET A 260 -13.61 -9.23 10.54
N LYS A 261 -12.67 -8.80 9.68
CA LYS A 261 -11.22 -8.95 9.91
C LYS A 261 -10.66 -7.97 10.94
N SER A 262 -11.39 -6.91 11.28
CA SER A 262 -10.92 -5.94 12.28
C SER A 262 -10.88 -6.53 13.69
N VAL A 263 -11.78 -7.47 14.02
CA VAL A 263 -11.83 -8.15 15.32
C VAL A 263 -11.24 -9.55 15.17
N LYS A 264 -10.10 -9.80 15.82
CA LYS A 264 -9.39 -11.09 15.71
C LYS A 264 -10.06 -12.11 16.60
N ASN A 265 -10.20 -13.34 16.11
CA ASN A 265 -10.63 -14.46 16.93
C ASN A 265 -9.45 -15.06 17.73
N GLU A 266 -9.74 -16.00 18.63
CA GLU A 266 -8.74 -16.60 19.52
C GLU A 266 -7.56 -17.24 18.77
N ALA A 267 -7.82 -17.94 17.66
CA ALA A 267 -6.76 -18.55 16.87
C ALA A 267 -5.88 -17.49 16.19
N GLU A 268 -6.48 -16.42 15.67
CA GLU A 268 -5.73 -15.30 15.09
C GLU A 268 -4.88 -14.57 16.14
N ILE A 269 -5.43 -14.34 17.34
CA ILE A 269 -4.71 -13.72 18.47
C ILE A 269 -3.54 -14.60 18.90
N PHE A 270 -3.76 -15.91 19.07
CA PHE A 270 -2.71 -16.86 19.44
C PHE A 270 -1.56 -16.84 18.43
N ASN A 271 -1.86 -16.84 17.13
CA ASN A 271 -0.83 -16.80 16.10
C ASN A 271 -0.16 -15.43 15.95
N TYR A 272 -0.86 -14.33 16.27
CA TYR A 272 -0.22 -13.02 16.44
C TYR A 272 0.84 -13.07 17.54
N ILE A 273 0.49 -13.60 18.72
CA ILE A 273 1.43 -13.74 19.85
C ILE A 273 2.66 -14.55 19.43
N LYS A 274 2.46 -15.71 18.76
CA LYS A 274 3.58 -16.53 18.25
C LYS A 274 4.43 -15.84 17.18
N SER A 275 3.84 -14.93 16.40
CA SER A 275 4.59 -14.14 15.42
C SER A 275 5.43 -13.05 16.11
N PHE A 276 4.89 -12.40 17.14
CA PHE A 276 5.62 -11.41 17.93
C PHE A 276 6.73 -12.05 18.78
N GLU A 277 6.52 -13.22 19.39
CA GLU A 277 7.57 -13.97 20.10
C GLU A 277 8.80 -14.19 19.19
N ARG A 278 8.57 -14.62 17.94
CA ARG A 278 9.64 -14.83 16.95
C ARG A 278 10.26 -13.53 16.44
N THR A 279 9.47 -12.46 16.36
CA THR A 279 9.96 -11.12 16.01
C THR A 279 10.88 -10.59 17.11
N ASP A 280 10.51 -10.76 18.38
CA ASP A 280 11.32 -10.37 19.53
C ASP A 280 12.64 -11.13 19.60
N MET A 281 12.67 -12.40 19.16
CA MET A 281 13.92 -13.16 19.01
C MET A 281 14.84 -12.54 17.95
N ALA A 282 14.31 -12.12 16.80
CA ALA A 282 15.09 -11.44 15.76
C ALA A 282 15.63 -10.08 16.25
N VAL A 283 14.79 -9.30 16.93
CA VAL A 283 15.17 -8.00 17.50
C VAL A 283 16.21 -8.15 18.63
N SER A 284 16.09 -9.19 19.46
CA SER A 284 17.09 -9.49 20.50
C SER A 284 18.42 -9.92 19.88
N ALA A 285 18.38 -10.74 18.83
CA ALA A 285 19.59 -11.18 18.13
C ALA A 285 20.32 -10.01 17.45
N ILE A 286 19.59 -9.07 16.82
CA ILE A 286 20.24 -7.90 16.22
C ILE A 286 20.80 -6.93 17.27
N ARG A 287 20.13 -6.78 18.42
CA ARG A 287 20.66 -6.01 19.55
C ARG A 287 22.01 -6.58 19.99
N ASP A 288 22.09 -7.88 20.23
CA ASP A 288 23.33 -8.53 20.66
C ASP A 288 24.43 -8.45 19.57
N TYR A 289 24.03 -8.51 18.30
CA TYR A 289 24.94 -8.30 17.17
C TYR A 289 25.53 -6.88 17.17
N ILE A 290 24.69 -5.87 17.37
CA ILE A 290 25.14 -4.46 17.46
C ILE A 290 26.08 -4.26 18.66
N GLU A 291 25.78 -4.86 19.80
CA GLU A 291 26.61 -4.77 21.00
C GLU A 291 28.01 -5.38 20.77
N LYS A 292 28.09 -6.55 20.13
CA LYS A 292 29.34 -7.33 19.99
C LYS A 292 30.21 -6.95 18.80
N ASN A 293 29.70 -6.16 17.86
CA ASN A 293 30.43 -5.81 16.64
C ASN A 293 30.64 -4.30 16.54
N ASP A 294 31.82 -3.92 16.08
CA ASP A 294 32.18 -2.53 15.79
C ASP A 294 32.31 -2.32 14.27
N ASN A 295 32.33 -1.06 13.84
CA ASN A 295 32.44 -0.67 12.43
C ASN A 295 31.33 -1.26 11.52
N ILE A 296 30.12 -1.45 12.07
CA ILE A 296 28.94 -1.90 11.33
C ILE A 296 28.13 -0.70 10.82
N SER A 297 27.67 -0.77 9.58
CA SER A 297 26.85 0.26 8.95
C SER A 297 25.35 0.02 9.17
N GLU A 298 24.51 1.05 8.94
CA GLU A 298 23.06 0.89 8.85
C GLU A 298 22.67 -0.23 7.88
N TYR A 299 23.33 -0.28 6.71
CA TYR A 299 23.11 -1.33 5.69
C TYR A 299 23.43 -2.73 6.23
N ALA A 300 24.58 -2.90 6.88
CA ALA A 300 25.01 -4.19 7.42
C ALA A 300 24.04 -4.69 8.51
N ILE A 301 23.55 -3.79 9.37
CA ILE A 301 22.53 -4.12 10.38
C ILE A 301 21.23 -4.54 9.72
N ALA A 302 20.78 -3.83 8.67
CA ALA A 302 19.55 -4.17 7.96
C ALA A 302 19.62 -5.57 7.31
N GLU A 303 20.73 -5.90 6.63
CA GLU A 303 20.91 -7.23 6.04
C GLU A 303 20.96 -8.32 7.12
N LYS A 304 21.69 -8.08 8.21
CA LYS A 304 21.79 -9.04 9.32
C LYS A 304 20.45 -9.25 10.02
N LEU A 305 19.66 -8.19 10.18
CA LEU A 305 18.31 -8.27 10.74
C LEU A 305 17.40 -9.14 9.86
N GLU A 306 17.45 -8.99 8.54
CA GLU A 306 16.67 -9.84 7.63
C GLU A 306 17.09 -11.31 7.72
N GLU A 307 18.40 -11.60 7.85
CA GLU A 307 18.89 -12.96 8.12
C GLU A 307 18.30 -13.53 9.42
N TYR A 308 18.26 -12.75 10.50
CA TYR A 308 17.66 -13.20 11.76
C TYR A 308 16.16 -13.44 11.63
N PHE A 309 15.42 -12.58 10.94
CA PHE A 309 14.00 -12.83 10.64
C PHE A 309 13.80 -14.16 9.92
N LYS A 310 14.58 -14.43 8.86
CA LYS A 310 14.53 -15.70 8.12
C LYS A 310 14.92 -16.89 8.99
N HIS A 311 15.96 -16.74 9.81
CA HIS A 311 16.39 -17.76 10.76
C HIS A 311 15.28 -18.15 11.75
N PHE A 312 14.51 -17.17 12.24
CA PHE A 312 13.36 -17.40 13.11
C PHE A 312 12.05 -17.70 12.35
N GLY A 313 12.13 -18.03 11.06
CA GLY A 313 11.01 -18.57 10.28
C GLY A 313 10.12 -17.55 9.57
N ALA A 314 10.57 -16.30 9.42
CA ALA A 314 9.83 -15.32 8.62
C ALA A 314 9.72 -15.80 7.16
N LYS A 315 8.52 -15.67 6.59
CA LYS A 315 8.24 -15.91 5.16
C LYS A 315 8.65 -14.72 4.29
N SER A 316 8.50 -13.51 4.83
CA SER A 316 8.93 -12.24 4.25
C SER A 316 8.99 -11.21 5.36
N LEU A 317 9.71 -10.11 5.17
CA LEU A 317 9.50 -8.91 5.98
C LEU A 317 8.09 -8.33 5.68
N SER A 318 7.49 -7.62 6.64
CA SER A 318 6.18 -6.96 6.45
C SER A 318 6.30 -5.61 5.76
N PHE A 319 7.45 -4.96 5.91
CA PHE A 319 7.90 -3.77 5.19
C PHE A 319 9.43 -3.75 5.16
N LYS A 320 10.02 -2.84 4.38
CA LYS A 320 11.48 -2.69 4.38
C LYS A 320 11.91 -2.11 5.73
N SER A 321 12.69 -2.87 6.50
CA SER A 321 13.18 -2.42 7.80
C SER A 321 13.89 -1.07 7.70
N ILE A 322 13.55 -0.15 8.59
CA ILE A 322 14.23 1.11 8.78
C ILE A 322 15.36 0.86 9.78
N VAL A 323 16.59 1.15 9.38
CA VAL A 323 17.73 1.18 10.28
C VAL A 323 18.38 2.54 10.11
N ALA A 324 18.24 3.38 11.14
CA ALA A 324 18.59 4.78 11.05
C ALA A 324 19.46 5.20 12.24
N LYS A 325 20.66 5.68 11.94
CA LYS A 325 21.66 6.12 12.90
C LYS A 325 21.52 7.63 13.17
N ASP A 326 21.54 8.01 14.45
CA ASP A 326 21.59 9.40 14.92
C ASP A 326 20.61 10.33 14.18
N LYS A 327 21.12 11.35 13.46
CA LYS A 327 20.31 12.32 12.70
C LYS A 327 19.36 11.65 11.70
N ASN A 328 19.71 10.48 11.17
CA ASN A 328 18.86 9.77 10.21
C ASN A 328 17.61 9.23 10.90
N SER A 329 17.66 8.92 12.20
CA SER A 329 16.49 8.46 12.96
C SER A 329 15.45 9.55 13.18
N ALA A 330 15.77 10.82 12.90
CA ALA A 330 14.81 11.91 12.90
C ALA A 330 13.92 11.92 11.63
N LEU A 331 14.28 11.14 10.61
CA LEU A 331 13.47 10.96 9.40
C LEU A 331 12.51 9.80 9.60
N ALA A 332 11.21 10.11 9.75
CA ALA A 332 10.18 9.12 10.08
C ALA A 332 10.21 7.87 9.20
N HIS A 333 10.42 8.02 7.89
CA HIS A 333 10.48 6.92 6.92
C HIS A 333 11.84 6.88 6.21
N TYR A 334 12.94 6.85 6.97
CA TYR A 334 14.28 6.69 6.42
C TYR A 334 14.40 5.37 5.64
N SER A 335 14.50 5.46 4.31
CA SER A 335 14.33 4.30 3.42
C SER A 335 15.64 3.75 2.84
N LYS A 336 16.76 4.46 3.04
CA LYS A 336 18.07 4.13 2.47
C LYS A 336 19.09 3.87 3.57
N CYS A 337 19.12 2.67 4.13
CA CYS A 337 20.18 2.25 5.05
C CYS A 337 21.55 2.42 4.38
N SER A 338 22.35 3.37 4.87
CA SER A 338 23.60 3.78 4.23
C SER A 338 24.73 2.79 4.55
N LYS A 339 25.61 2.57 3.57
CA LYS A 339 26.85 1.82 3.78
C LYS A 339 27.92 2.66 4.47
N ASP A 340 27.78 3.98 4.42
CA ASP A 340 28.77 4.95 4.92
C ASP A 340 28.45 5.44 6.34
N GLU A 341 27.22 5.23 6.82
CA GLU A 341 26.81 5.56 8.19
C GLU A 341 27.19 4.42 9.15
N ILE A 342 28.42 4.48 9.63
CA ILE A 342 29.02 3.51 10.55
C ILE A 342 28.69 3.83 12.01
N LEU A 343 28.18 2.86 12.77
CA LEU A 343 27.95 2.99 14.21
C LEU A 343 29.25 3.16 14.97
N LYS A 344 29.23 4.06 15.96
CA LYS A 344 30.30 4.34 16.91
C LYS A 344 29.78 4.22 18.34
N GLU A 345 30.68 4.17 19.31
CA GLU A 345 30.32 4.31 20.72
C GLU A 345 29.46 5.57 20.94
N GLY A 346 28.35 5.43 21.66
CA GLY A 346 27.34 6.47 21.89
C GLY A 346 26.35 6.71 20.74
N SER A 347 26.49 6.03 19.59
CA SER A 347 25.55 6.18 18.47
C SER A 347 24.17 5.64 18.84
N LEU A 348 23.13 6.41 18.51
CA LEU A 348 21.76 5.95 18.57
C LEU A 348 21.40 5.25 17.28
N VAL A 349 20.73 4.10 17.36
CA VAL A 349 20.18 3.39 16.21
C VAL A 349 18.71 3.08 16.44
N LEU A 350 17.86 3.63 15.58
CA LEU A 350 16.45 3.28 15.50
C LEU A 350 16.29 2.14 14.52
N ILE A 351 15.60 1.09 14.95
CA ILE A 351 15.21 -0.04 14.12
C ILE A 351 13.68 -0.11 14.13
N ASP A 352 13.08 0.09 12.96
CA ASP A 352 11.65 -0.16 12.73
C ASP A 352 11.52 -1.34 11.78
N CYS A 353 10.92 -2.43 12.22
CA CYS A 353 10.93 -3.67 11.46
C CYS A 353 9.73 -4.56 11.76
N GLY A 354 9.55 -5.56 10.91
CA GLY A 354 8.47 -6.51 11.05
C GLY A 354 8.53 -7.59 9.99
N ALA A 355 7.75 -8.64 10.21
CA ALA A 355 7.71 -9.80 9.34
C ALA A 355 6.31 -10.38 9.19
N TYR A 356 6.17 -11.16 8.12
CA TYR A 356 5.10 -12.12 7.95
C TYR A 356 5.62 -13.52 8.26
N TYR A 357 4.82 -14.26 9.01
CA TYR A 357 5.00 -15.69 9.24
C TYR A 357 3.86 -16.48 8.57
N GLU A 358 3.73 -17.76 8.89
CA GLU A 358 2.82 -18.71 8.22
C GLU A 358 1.34 -18.28 8.29
N ALA A 359 0.93 -17.63 9.38
CA ALA A 359 -0.44 -17.12 9.51
C ALA A 359 -0.74 -15.91 8.60
N GLY A 360 0.29 -15.30 7.99
CA GLY A 360 0.15 -14.11 7.15
C GLY A 360 -0.40 -12.90 7.90
N LEU A 361 -0.08 -12.81 9.19
CA LEU A 361 -0.36 -11.70 10.09
C LEU A 361 0.94 -10.90 10.26
N ALA A 362 0.89 -9.60 10.00
CA ALA A 362 2.08 -8.75 10.01
C ALA A 362 2.50 -8.45 11.45
N THR A 363 3.78 -8.59 11.76
CA THR A 363 4.38 -7.92 12.92
C THR A 363 4.93 -6.56 12.50
N ASP A 364 5.00 -5.66 13.47
CA ASP A 364 5.49 -4.30 13.33
C ASP A 364 5.97 -3.82 14.70
N ILE A 365 7.26 -3.50 14.81
CA ILE A 365 7.91 -3.12 16.06
C ILE A 365 9.05 -2.15 15.79
N THR A 366 9.06 -1.05 16.57
CA THR A 366 10.18 -0.13 16.63
C THR A 366 10.93 -0.26 17.94
N ARG A 367 12.26 -0.30 17.90
CA ARG A 367 13.15 -0.20 19.07
C ARG A 367 14.29 0.77 18.77
N VAL A 368 14.72 1.47 19.80
CA VAL A 368 15.89 2.35 19.74
C VAL A 368 16.95 1.78 20.67
N PHE A 369 18.16 1.61 20.14
CA PHE A 369 19.32 1.16 20.89
C PHE A 369 20.37 2.27 20.91
N VAL A 370 21.22 2.26 21.93
CA VAL A 370 22.46 3.05 21.93
C VAL A 370 23.62 2.08 22.01
N LYS A 371 24.58 2.21 21.09
CA LYS A 371 25.82 1.43 21.14
C LYS A 371 26.64 1.92 22.33
N GLY A 372 26.78 1.06 23.34
CA GLY A 372 27.52 1.37 24.55
C GLY A 372 26.79 2.35 25.47
N THR A 373 27.44 3.41 25.95
CA THR A 373 26.85 4.26 26.99
C THR A 373 26.01 5.42 26.43
N PRO A 374 24.71 5.53 26.80
CA PRO A 374 23.88 6.66 26.38
C PRO A 374 24.21 7.96 27.12
N SER A 375 24.19 9.06 26.37
CA SER A 375 24.24 10.42 26.91
C SER A 375 22.99 10.77 27.70
N ASP A 376 23.08 11.79 28.57
CA ASP A 376 21.93 12.23 29.37
C ASP A 376 20.79 12.80 28.50
N LEU A 377 21.12 13.41 27.35
CA LEU A 377 20.11 13.85 26.40
C LEU A 377 19.37 12.67 25.76
N GLN A 378 20.08 11.62 25.35
CA GLN A 378 19.47 10.41 24.78
C GLN A 378 18.59 9.66 25.79
N LYS A 379 18.90 9.72 27.09
CA LYS A 379 18.05 9.13 28.14
C LYS A 379 16.79 9.96 28.43
N LYS A 380 16.87 11.27 28.21
CA LYS A 380 15.79 12.23 28.49
C LYS A 380 14.73 12.23 27.40
N VAL A 381 15.16 12.10 26.14
CA VAL A 381 14.30 11.93 24.96
C VAL A 381 13.76 10.51 24.95
#